data_AF-A0AAU4NM69-F1
#
_entry.id   AF-A0AAU4NM69-F1
#
_cell.length_a   1.000
_cell.length_b   1.000
_cell.length_c   1.000
_cell.angle_alpha   90.00
_cell.angle_beta   90.00
_cell.angle_gamma   90.00
#
_symmetry.space_group_name_H-M   'P 1'
#
loop_
_entity.id
_entity.type
_entity.pdbx_description
1 polymer ?
#
loop_
_entity_poly.entity_id
_entity_poly.type
_entity_poly.pdbx_seq_one_letter_code
_entity_poly.pdbx_strand_id
1 'polypeptide(L)'
;MASTSARVAARTRARDAQRKVLAARAERDKANMDSLTEFFTAAEEIEASRRRQAGALAAIRQREGTLTAAAALAGLTLGEARTLLAVLTAPGPAPDDAAAATSTTNPVPHTADASDSAV
;
A
#
# COMPACT_ATOMS: atom_id res chain seq x y z
N MET A 1 -13.16 -51.63 2.88
CA MET A 1 -12.54 -50.71 3.88
C MET A 1 -11.13 -50.38 3.43
N ALA A 2 -10.79 -49.10 3.23
CA ALA A 2 -9.43 -48.72 2.84
C ALA A 2 -8.44 -49.03 3.96
N SER A 3 -7.27 -49.57 3.60
CA SER A 3 -6.24 -49.92 4.59
C SER A 3 -5.76 -48.67 5.35
N THR A 4 -5.28 -48.85 6.58
CA THR A 4 -4.74 -47.76 7.39
C THR A 4 -3.61 -47.01 6.67
N SER A 5 -2.77 -47.72 5.92
CA SER A 5 -1.74 -47.13 5.06
C SER A 5 -2.33 -46.21 3.97
N ALA A 6 -3.39 -46.64 3.27
CA ALA A 6 -4.05 -45.82 2.26
C ALA A 6 -4.66 -44.53 2.85
N ARG A 7 -5.24 -44.61 4.06
CA ARG A 7 -5.77 -43.44 4.78
C ARG A 7 -4.67 -42.46 5.20
N VAL A 8 -3.52 -42.96 5.67
CA VAL A 8 -2.36 -42.12 6.03
C VAL A 8 -1.76 -41.44 4.79
N ALA A 9 -1.59 -42.17 3.69
CA ALA A 9 -1.09 -41.60 2.43
C ALA A 9 -2.03 -40.51 1.87
N ALA A 10 -3.35 -40.72 1.95
CA ALA A 10 -4.33 -39.72 1.54
C ALA A 10 -4.28 -38.45 2.40
N ARG A 11 -4.16 -38.59 3.73
CA ARG A 11 -4.01 -37.45 4.65
C ARG A 11 -2.72 -36.67 4.40
N THR A 12 -1.62 -37.37 4.12
CA THR A 12 -0.32 -36.75 3.83
C THR A 12 -0.39 -35.93 2.55
N ARG A 13 -0.94 -36.51 1.46
CA ARG A 13 -1.19 -35.79 0.20
C ARG A 13 -2.08 -34.55 0.37
N ALA A 14 -3.12 -34.65 1.20
CA ALA A 14 -3.99 -33.51 1.49
C ALA A 14 -3.24 -32.38 2.23
N ARG A 15 -2.40 -32.72 3.21
CA ARG A 15 -1.56 -31.74 3.93
C ARG A 15 -0.52 -31.09 3.01
N ASP A 16 0.11 -31.86 2.13
CA ASP A 16 1.08 -31.32 1.18
C ASP A 16 0.43 -30.41 0.14
N ALA A 17 -0.77 -30.75 -0.34
CA ALA A 17 -1.56 -29.88 -1.20
C ALA A 17 -1.92 -28.56 -0.48
N GLN A 18 -2.35 -28.62 0.78
CA GLN A 18 -2.63 -27.42 1.60
C GLN A 18 -1.38 -26.56 1.78
N ARG A 19 -0.22 -27.16 2.09
CA ARG A 19 1.06 -26.43 2.21
C ARG A 19 1.43 -25.71 0.93
N LYS A 20 1.27 -26.36 -0.24
CA LYS A 20 1.52 -25.73 -1.55
C LYS A 20 0.61 -24.53 -1.81
N VAL A 21 -0.68 -24.65 -1.50
CA VAL A 21 -1.63 -23.54 -1.66
C VAL A 21 -1.27 -22.37 -0.74
N LEU A 22 -0.89 -22.65 0.51
CA LEU A 22 -0.47 -21.61 1.46
C LEU A 22 0.82 -20.93 1.01
N ALA A 23 1.82 -21.69 0.54
CA ALA A 23 3.05 -21.14 0.01
C ALA A 23 2.79 -20.24 -1.21
N ALA A 24 2.01 -20.71 -2.18
CA ALA A 24 1.65 -19.92 -3.35
C ALA A 24 0.81 -18.67 -3.01
N ARG A 25 0.05 -18.70 -1.91
CA ARG A 25 -0.65 -17.51 -1.42
C ARG A 25 0.34 -16.52 -0.80
N ALA A 26 1.25 -17.00 0.06
CA ALA A 26 2.26 -16.16 0.69
C ALA A 26 3.19 -15.49 -0.35
N GLU A 27 3.58 -16.21 -1.41
CA GLU A 27 4.37 -15.65 -2.51
C GLU A 27 3.62 -14.55 -3.26
N ARG A 28 2.33 -14.75 -3.56
CA ARG A 28 1.50 -13.72 -4.21
C ARG A 28 1.29 -12.52 -3.30
N ASP A 29 1.01 -12.75 -2.02
CA ASP A 29 0.81 -11.66 -1.07
C ASP A 29 2.09 -10.82 -0.94
N LYS A 30 3.27 -11.46 -0.91
CA LYS A 30 4.55 -10.76 -0.96
C LYS A 30 4.71 -9.94 -2.24
N ALA A 31 4.51 -10.55 -3.42
CA ALA A 31 4.63 -9.85 -4.70
C ALA A 31 3.66 -8.67 -4.82
N ASN A 32 2.44 -8.81 -4.28
CA ASN A 32 1.46 -7.73 -4.23
C ASN A 32 1.93 -6.58 -3.33
N MET A 33 2.49 -6.88 -2.16
CA MET A 33 3.02 -5.85 -1.25
C MET A 33 4.22 -5.12 -1.86
N ASP A 34 5.12 -5.84 -2.52
CA ASP A 34 6.26 -5.24 -3.23
C ASP A 34 5.75 -4.31 -4.35
N SER A 35 4.77 -4.76 -5.15
CA SER A 35 4.16 -3.96 -6.23
C SER A 35 3.45 -2.71 -5.71
N LEU A 36 2.73 -2.81 -4.58
CA LEU A 36 2.06 -1.66 -3.96
C LEU A 36 3.08 -0.65 -3.43
N THR A 37 4.16 -1.13 -2.82
CA THR A 37 5.24 -0.28 -2.32
C THR A 37 5.86 0.52 -3.47
N GLU A 38 6.17 -0.13 -4.59
CA GLU A 38 6.69 0.53 -5.78
C GLU A 38 5.70 1.57 -6.35
N PHE A 39 4.41 1.21 -6.42
CA PHE A 39 3.37 2.11 -6.91
C PHE A 39 3.25 3.39 -6.06
N PHE A 40 3.21 3.27 -4.73
CA PHE A 40 3.11 4.42 -3.84
C PHE A 40 4.39 5.27 -3.86
N THR A 41 5.56 4.64 -3.92
CA THR A 41 6.84 5.36 -4.07
C THR A 41 6.85 6.20 -5.35
N ALA A 42 6.43 5.61 -6.48
CA ALA A 42 6.34 6.34 -7.74
C ALA A 42 5.31 7.49 -7.68
N ALA A 43 4.17 7.28 -7.02
CA ALA A 43 3.16 8.31 -6.83
C ALA A 43 3.68 9.50 -5.99
N GLU A 44 4.43 9.23 -4.93
CA GLU A 44 5.08 10.26 -4.11
C GLU A 44 6.12 11.06 -4.91
N GLU A 45 6.94 10.38 -5.72
CA GLU A 45 7.92 11.05 -6.58
C GLU A 45 7.26 11.96 -7.62
N ILE A 46 6.14 11.52 -8.21
CA ILE A 46 5.34 12.32 -9.14
C ILE A 46 4.79 13.55 -8.42
N GLU A 47 4.23 13.38 -7.23
CA GLU A 47 3.67 14.48 -6.44
C GLU A 47 4.75 15.49 -6.02
N ALA A 48 5.92 15.00 -5.59
CA ALA A 48 7.08 15.84 -5.28
C ALA A 48 7.56 16.60 -6.52
N SER A 49 7.62 15.94 -7.68
CA SER A 49 7.96 16.56 -8.96
C SER A 49 6.96 17.66 -9.34
N ARG A 50 5.67 17.39 -9.17
CA ARG A 50 4.59 18.35 -9.43
C ARG A 50 4.68 19.58 -8.54
N ARG A 51 4.98 19.41 -7.25
CA ARG A 51 5.25 20.53 -6.33
C ARG A 51 6.46 21.36 -6.75
N ARG A 52 7.55 20.72 -7.20
CA ARG A 52 8.72 21.44 -7.74
C ARG A 52 8.36 22.26 -8.99
N GLN A 53 7.58 21.69 -9.91
CA GLN A 53 7.10 22.41 -11.09
C GLN A 53 6.23 23.61 -10.72
N ALA A 54 5.33 23.44 -9.75
CA ALA A 54 4.49 24.52 -9.24
C ALA A 54 5.32 25.66 -8.62
N GLY A 55 6.34 25.31 -7.83
CA GLY A 55 7.27 26.28 -7.26
C GLY A 55 8.06 27.05 -8.34
N ALA A 56 8.55 26.35 -9.36
CA ALA A 56 9.22 26.97 -10.50
C ALA A 56 8.29 27.93 -11.26
N LEU A 57 7.03 27.52 -11.50
CA LEU A 57 6.03 28.37 -12.15
C LEU A 57 5.71 29.61 -11.31
N ALA A 58 5.61 29.48 -9.98
CA ALA A 58 5.41 30.60 -9.08
C ALA A 58 6.59 31.60 -9.14
N ALA A 59 7.83 31.10 -9.20
CA ALA A 59 9.01 31.94 -9.35
C ALA A 59 9.07 32.64 -10.72
N ILE A 60 8.67 31.97 -11.80
CA ILE A 60 8.54 32.60 -13.13
C ILE A 60 7.47 33.71 -13.06
N ARG A 61 6.30 33.43 -12.48
CA ARG A 61 5.24 34.42 -12.30
C ARG A 61 5.70 35.65 -11.54
N GLN A 62 6.54 35.50 -10.52
CA GLN A 62 7.09 36.64 -9.79
C GLN A 62 8.00 37.52 -10.67
N ARG A 63 8.74 36.93 -11.62
CA ARG A 63 9.59 37.67 -12.56
C ARG A 63 8.80 38.33 -13.70
N GLU A 64 7.81 37.61 -14.24
CA GLU A 64 7.00 38.07 -15.38
C GLU A 64 5.81 38.95 -14.98
N GLY A 65 5.48 39.03 -13.70
CA GLY A 65 4.39 39.83 -13.14
C GLY A 65 2.98 39.25 -13.32
N THR A 66 2.74 38.39 -14.32
CA THR A 66 1.41 37.79 -14.56
C THR A 66 1.46 36.26 -14.72
N LEU A 67 0.37 35.59 -14.33
CA LEU A 67 0.24 34.14 -14.50
C LEU A 67 0.15 33.75 -15.98
N THR A 68 -0.47 34.58 -16.82
CA THR A 68 -0.60 34.32 -18.26
C THR A 68 0.76 34.32 -18.95
N ALA A 69 1.64 35.27 -18.62
CA ALA A 69 3.00 35.30 -19.17
C ALA A 69 3.83 34.09 -18.69
N ALA A 70 3.75 33.76 -17.40
CA ALA A 70 4.42 32.57 -16.86
C ALA A 70 3.94 31.26 -17.49
N ALA A 71 2.62 31.13 -17.72
CA ALA A 71 2.04 29.98 -18.40
C ALA A 71 2.51 29.89 -19.86
N ALA A 72 2.53 31.00 -20.58
CA ALA A 72 3.03 31.06 -21.96
C ALA A 72 4.51 30.64 -22.06
N LEU A 73 5.36 31.08 -21.14
CA LEU A 73 6.78 30.67 -21.07
C LEU A 73 6.94 29.18 -20.75
N ALA A 74 6.08 28.64 -19.90
CA ALA A 74 6.09 27.22 -19.53
C ALA A 74 5.40 26.33 -20.59
N GLY A 75 4.83 26.90 -21.66
CA GLY A 75 4.07 26.15 -22.65
C GLY A 75 2.75 25.56 -22.12
N LEU A 76 2.18 26.17 -21.07
CA LEU A 76 0.96 25.72 -20.41
C LEU A 76 -0.22 26.61 -20.78
N THR A 77 -1.42 26.03 -20.77
CA THR A 77 -2.65 26.83 -20.75
C THR A 77 -2.81 27.54 -19.41
N LEU A 78 -3.59 28.63 -19.39
CA LEU A 78 -3.88 29.34 -18.16
C LEU A 78 -4.62 28.48 -17.12
N GLY A 79 -5.47 27.54 -17.58
CA GLY A 79 -6.17 26.59 -16.71
C GLY A 79 -5.19 25.63 -16.03
N GLU A 80 -4.28 25.03 -16.79
CA GLU A 80 -3.25 24.13 -16.26
C GLU A 80 -2.31 24.83 -15.28
N ALA A 81 -1.89 26.07 -15.60
CA ALA A 81 -1.06 26.88 -14.72
C ALA A 81 -1.74 27.18 -13.37
N ARG A 82 -3.05 27.44 -13.36
CA ARG A 82 -3.83 27.60 -12.11
C ARG A 82 -3.89 26.30 -11.33
N THR A 83 -4.18 25.19 -11.99
CA THR A 83 -4.24 23.86 -11.35
C THR A 83 -2.89 23.48 -10.77
N LEU A 84 -1.79 23.78 -11.46
CA LEU A 84 -0.44 23.53 -10.96
C LEU A 84 -0.13 24.36 -9.72
N LEU A 85 -0.49 25.65 -9.69
CA LEU A 85 -0.29 26.49 -8.50
C LEU A 85 -1.14 26.06 -7.31
N ALA A 86 -2.33 25.51 -7.53
CA ALA A 86 -3.18 24.99 -6.45
C ALA A 86 -2.52 23.85 -5.67
N VAL A 87 -1.57 23.12 -6.29
CA VAL A 87 -0.79 22.06 -5.63
C VAL A 87 0.03 22.60 -4.45
N LEU A 88 0.48 23.86 -4.50
CA LEU A 88 1.25 24.46 -3.39
C LEU A 88 0.40 24.77 -2.16
N THR A 89 -0.92 24.90 -2.33
CA THR A 89 -1.88 25.17 -1.25
C THR A 89 -2.59 23.92 -0.76
N ALA A 90 -2.44 22.79 -1.46
CA ALA A 90 -3.00 21.53 -1.02
C ALA A 90 -2.25 21.06 0.24
N PRO A 91 -2.96 20.50 1.24
CA PRO A 91 -2.28 19.82 2.34
C PRO A 91 -1.37 18.74 1.75
N GLY A 92 -0.08 18.80 2.07
CA GLY A 92 0.88 17.80 1.62
C GLY A 92 0.48 16.40 2.07
N PRO A 93 1.00 15.33 1.43
CA PRO A 93 0.76 13.98 1.90
C PRO A 93 1.16 13.93 3.38
N ALA A 94 0.24 13.45 4.24
CA ALA A 94 0.52 13.27 5.64
C ALA A 94 1.78 12.40 5.77
N PRO A 95 2.70 12.69 6.71
CA PRO A 95 3.76 11.75 7.00
C PRO A 95 3.09 10.44 7.41
N ASP A 96 3.38 9.36 6.69
CA ASP A 96 2.95 8.04 7.10
C ASP A 96 3.52 7.78 8.50
N ASP A 97 2.64 7.72 9.50
CA ASP A 97 2.93 7.10 10.79
C ASP A 97 3.10 5.59 10.53
N ALA A 98 4.24 5.24 9.94
CA ALA A 98 4.73 3.90 9.73
C ALA A 98 5.19 3.30 11.07
N ALA A 99 4.29 3.21 12.06
CA ALA A 99 4.56 2.57 13.35
C ALA A 99 3.28 2.20 14.12
N ALA A 100 2.29 1.60 13.47
CA ALA A 100 1.29 0.82 14.19
C ALA A 100 0.88 -0.40 13.37
N ALA A 101 1.84 -1.29 13.15
CA ALA A 101 1.54 -2.70 13.00
C ALA A 101 0.93 -3.23 14.32
N THR A 102 -0.31 -2.87 14.62
CA THR A 102 -1.14 -3.73 15.46
C THR A 102 -1.57 -4.89 14.59
N SER A 103 -0.67 -5.87 14.50
CA SER A 103 -1.05 -7.25 14.28
C SER A 103 -2.08 -7.60 15.36
N THR A 104 -3.37 -7.41 15.04
CA THR A 104 -4.47 -8.07 15.77
C THR A 104 -4.33 -9.56 15.49
N THR A 105 -3.40 -10.16 16.21
CA THR A 105 -3.38 -11.58 16.49
C THR A 105 -4.52 -11.76 17.47
N ASN A 106 -5.70 -12.14 16.98
CA ASN A 106 -6.81 -12.50 17.86
C ASN A 106 -6.30 -13.59 18.81
N PRO A 107 -6.23 -13.36 20.14
CA PRO A 107 -5.94 -14.43 21.06
C PRO A 107 -7.18 -15.32 21.17
N VAL A 108 -6.95 -16.60 20.91
CA VAL A 108 -7.86 -17.75 20.97
C VAL A 108 -8.57 -17.81 22.34
N PRO A 109 -9.86 -18.21 22.44
CA PRO A 109 -10.32 -18.84 23.67
C PRO A 109 -9.96 -20.32 23.62
N HIS A 110 -8.83 -20.68 24.24
CA HIS A 110 -8.62 -22.04 24.71
C HIS A 110 -9.71 -22.32 25.75
N THR A 111 -10.69 -23.15 25.42
CA THR A 111 -11.58 -23.73 26.42
C THR A 111 -10.83 -24.84 27.15
N ALA A 112 -10.10 -24.46 28.19
CA ALA A 112 -9.59 -25.39 29.19
C ALA A 112 -10.15 -25.00 30.56
N ASP A 113 -10.51 -26.03 31.32
CA ASP A 113 -10.95 -26.05 32.72
C ASP A 113 -12.31 -25.44 33.03
N ALA A 114 -13.14 -26.02 33.91
CA ALA A 114 -13.13 -27.25 34.70
C ALA A 114 -14.60 -27.49 35.08
N SER A 115 -15.03 -28.71 35.40
CA SER A 115 -15.36 -29.10 36.77
C SER A 115 -15.91 -30.53 36.70
N ASP A 116 -15.29 -31.49 37.41
CA ASP A 116 -15.73 -31.94 38.75
C ASP A 116 -16.75 -33.09 38.54
N SER A 117 -16.71 -34.27 39.16
CA SER A 117 -16.16 -34.65 40.45
C SER A 117 -16.04 -36.18 40.52
N ALA A 118 -15.47 -36.63 41.63
CA ALA A 118 -15.07 -37.98 41.96
C ALA A 118 -16.22 -39.02 42.12
N VAL A 119 -15.76 -40.27 42.26
CA VAL A 119 -16.40 -41.53 42.72
C VAL A 119 -16.76 -42.52 41.62
#